data_AF-A0A212J089-F1
#
_entry.id   AF-A0A212J089-F1
#
_cell.length_a   1.000
_cell.length_b   1.000
_cell.length_c   1.000
_cell.angle_alpha   90.00
_cell.angle_beta   90.00
_cell.angle_gamma   90.00
#
_symmetry.space_group_name_H-M   'P 1'
#
loop_
_entity.id
_entity.type
_entity.pdbx_description
1 polymer ?
#
loop_
_entity_poly.entity_id
_entity_poly.type
_entity_poly.pdbx_seq_one_letter_code
_entity_poly.pdbx_strand_id
1 'polypeptide(L)'
;MTTKLANILHCYAMGMGIKGISATFELSRNTVRKYVRLFQESGIPMEQLQSMSAKRLEEMFGSSGERERTPSVRQVELEALLPEYAARLTRKGVTVKSLYEEYRREHPGGFRHASFGAYIQRYRLVSRPVGHVEHYAADQLYIDFAGDRLEVVDEQTGEVRSVEVFVAILPCSHYTYCEAVWSQKKEDLIKACENALHFYEGVPFAIVPDNLKSAVTRSNRNEPVINEDFAAFAEHYGCSVYPARVRHPKDKALVENAVKLMYKSVYTDLEGLMFHDLESLNACIIQSLSRFNERKLTGRNQSRRQLFEEVEKDYLRTLPSVRYQMKERKSVTVMRNSYVTLKKHHYSVPKEYVGKRVDIVYDADTLDIFYGLRLVTTHQRDDTPYGYTRKEAHNLPGRHGSYEKDLDEVFERATQIDNIVLLYLKDVASQKKYMPQAFRSCRGILALEKTFGQDRLVAACACASLMRVYGYQDVIGILNRGDDADFLPQADQDSDTNLSLPHHKNIRGREYFSKSTTKTNNNNGNK
;
A
#
# COMPACT_ATOMS: atom_id res chain seq x y z
N MET A 1 19.06 -7.08 55.08
CA MET A 1 20.00 -7.35 56.20
C MET A 1 19.24 -7.59 57.49
N THR A 2 18.20 -6.80 57.77
CA THR A 2 16.99 -7.11 58.57
C THR A 2 16.79 -8.54 59.10
N THR A 3 16.50 -9.53 58.24
CA THR A 3 16.19 -10.92 58.66
C THR A 3 17.40 -11.65 59.25
N LYS A 4 18.62 -11.30 58.82
CA LYS A 4 19.85 -11.88 59.38
C LYS A 4 20.06 -11.44 60.83
N LEU A 5 19.74 -10.19 61.18
CA LEU A 5 19.96 -9.65 62.53
C LEU A 5 19.08 -10.34 63.59
N ALA A 6 17.78 -10.51 63.30
CA ALA A 6 16.86 -11.22 64.17
C ALA A 6 17.31 -12.68 64.41
N ASN A 7 17.75 -13.36 63.34
CA ASN A 7 18.20 -14.74 63.41
C ASN A 7 19.52 -14.89 64.18
N ILE A 8 20.45 -13.94 64.06
CA ILE A 8 21.69 -13.89 64.85
C ILE A 8 21.39 -13.82 66.35
N LEU A 9 20.48 -12.92 66.75
CA LEU A 9 20.09 -12.75 68.15
C LEU A 9 19.31 -13.96 68.67
N HIS A 10 18.48 -14.59 67.82
CA HIS A 10 17.78 -15.83 68.17
C HIS A 10 18.75 -16.99 68.39
N CYS A 11 19.71 -17.22 67.49
CA CYS A 11 20.73 -18.26 67.68
C CYS A 11 21.53 -18.04 68.97
N TYR A 12 21.82 -16.78 69.33
CA TYR A 12 22.46 -16.45 70.59
C TYR A 12 21.58 -16.78 71.80
N ALA A 13 20.29 -16.42 71.76
CA ALA A 13 19.33 -16.73 72.82
C ALA A 13 19.10 -18.24 73.01
N MET A 14 19.22 -19.02 71.94
CA MET A 14 19.19 -20.50 71.98
C MET A 14 20.50 -21.14 72.48
N GLY A 15 21.47 -20.34 72.93
CA GLY A 15 22.73 -20.82 73.51
C GLY A 15 23.86 -21.06 72.52
N MET A 16 23.72 -20.65 71.25
CA MET A 16 24.79 -20.79 70.27
C MET A 16 25.93 -19.81 70.56
N GLY A 17 27.15 -20.32 70.67
CA GLY A 17 28.33 -19.50 70.89
C GLY A 17 28.65 -18.58 69.70
N ILE A 18 29.26 -17.42 69.98
CA ILE A 18 29.62 -16.39 68.99
C ILE A 18 30.42 -16.94 67.80
N LYS A 19 31.28 -17.95 68.03
CA LYS A 19 32.04 -18.63 66.97
C LYS A 19 31.13 -19.39 66.00
N GLY A 20 30.10 -20.08 66.52
CA GLY A 20 29.12 -20.82 65.72
C GLY A 20 28.28 -19.87 64.88
N ILE A 21 27.74 -18.82 65.49
CA ILE A 21 26.95 -17.79 64.80
C ILE A 21 27.76 -17.10 63.70
N SER A 22 29.03 -16.76 63.98
CA SER A 22 29.94 -16.15 63.00
C SER A 22 30.15 -17.04 61.76
N ALA A 23 30.27 -18.37 61.95
CA ALA A 23 30.40 -19.33 60.86
C ALA A 23 29.08 -19.52 60.09
N THR A 24 27.95 -19.62 60.79
CA THR A 24 26.63 -19.86 60.16
C THR A 24 26.14 -18.68 59.32
N PHE A 25 26.42 -17.44 59.75
CA PHE A 25 25.96 -16.24 59.06
C PHE A 25 27.03 -15.54 58.21
N GLU A 26 28.24 -16.11 58.12
CA GLU A 26 29.40 -15.55 57.41
C GLU A 26 29.72 -14.10 57.83
N LEU A 27 29.64 -13.82 59.14
CA LEU A 27 29.90 -12.50 59.70
C LEU A 27 31.17 -12.48 60.54
N SER A 28 31.82 -11.32 60.60
CA SER A 28 32.98 -11.15 61.48
C SER A 28 32.58 -11.37 62.95
N ARG A 29 33.45 -12.04 63.72
CA ARG A 29 33.24 -12.27 65.16
C ARG A 29 33.03 -10.95 65.93
N ASN A 30 33.64 -9.86 65.46
CA ASN A 30 33.49 -8.53 66.05
C ASN A 30 32.09 -7.94 65.81
N THR A 31 31.52 -8.17 64.63
CA THR A 31 30.15 -7.77 64.30
C THR A 31 29.13 -8.54 65.13
N VAL A 32 29.30 -9.87 65.28
CA VAL A 32 28.42 -10.69 66.11
C VAL A 32 28.53 -10.28 67.59
N ARG A 33 29.74 -10.06 68.12
CA ARG A 33 29.92 -9.52 69.49
C ARG A 33 29.22 -8.18 69.68
N LYS A 34 29.29 -7.28 68.71
CA LYS A 34 28.62 -5.97 68.77
C LYS A 34 27.11 -6.14 68.92
N TYR A 35 26.48 -6.98 68.10
CA TYR A 35 25.03 -7.20 68.16
C TYR A 35 24.60 -7.90 69.45
N VAL A 36 25.34 -8.92 69.89
CA VAL A 36 25.07 -9.59 71.17
C VAL A 36 25.20 -8.64 72.35
N ARG A 37 26.22 -7.77 72.34
CA ARG A 37 26.41 -6.77 73.39
C ARG A 37 25.26 -5.76 73.43
N LEU A 38 24.87 -5.21 72.26
CA LEU A 38 23.74 -4.28 72.18
C LEU A 38 22.43 -4.94 72.64
N PHE A 39 22.22 -6.22 72.31
CA PHE A 39 21.08 -6.98 72.78
C PHE A 39 21.07 -7.16 74.30
N GLN A 40 22.19 -7.55 74.90
CA GLN A 40 22.34 -7.65 76.35
C GLN A 40 22.13 -6.30 77.05
N GLU A 41 22.67 -5.21 76.49
CA GLU A 41 22.51 -3.84 77.02
C GLU A 41 21.06 -3.33 76.88
N SER A 42 20.30 -3.81 75.90
CA SER A 42 18.91 -3.39 75.69
C SER A 42 17.93 -3.94 76.74
N GLY A 43 18.26 -5.05 77.41
CA GLY A 43 17.40 -5.69 78.41
C GLY A 43 16.07 -6.24 77.87
N ILE A 44 15.92 -6.36 76.55
CA ILE A 44 14.65 -6.76 75.92
C ILE A 44 14.52 -8.29 75.95
N PRO A 45 13.41 -8.83 76.48
CA PRO A 45 13.17 -10.27 76.44
C PRO A 45 13.01 -10.76 75.00
N MET A 46 13.52 -11.96 74.72
CA MET A 46 13.60 -12.51 73.35
C MET A 46 12.23 -12.60 72.65
N GLU A 47 11.17 -12.91 73.40
CA GLU A 47 9.79 -12.97 72.89
C GLU A 47 9.34 -11.62 72.30
N GLN A 48 9.72 -10.53 72.97
CA GLN A 48 9.42 -9.18 72.49
C GLN A 48 10.25 -8.86 71.23
N LEU A 49 11.50 -9.31 71.17
CA LEU A 49 12.38 -9.10 70.01
C LEU A 49 11.87 -9.82 68.75
N GLN A 50 11.24 -10.99 68.88
CA GLN A 50 10.62 -11.72 67.76
C GLN A 50 9.36 -11.03 67.24
N SER A 51 8.62 -10.33 68.10
CA SER A 51 7.42 -9.57 67.72
C SER A 51 7.73 -8.20 67.09
N MET A 52 8.98 -7.74 67.17
CA MET A 52 9.40 -6.45 66.65
C MET A 52 9.54 -6.46 65.13
N SER A 53 9.10 -5.38 64.49
CA SER A 53 9.28 -5.22 63.05
C SER A 53 10.76 -5.14 62.69
N ALA A 54 11.10 -5.65 61.51
CA ALA A 54 12.46 -5.61 60.96
C ALA A 54 13.09 -4.21 61.00
N LYS A 55 12.28 -3.17 60.76
CA LYS A 55 12.69 -1.77 60.80
C LYS A 55 13.12 -1.34 62.21
N ARG A 56 12.36 -1.75 63.24
CA ARG A 56 12.67 -1.41 64.63
C ARG A 56 13.93 -2.12 65.12
N LEU A 57 14.17 -3.35 64.69
CA LEU A 57 15.40 -4.08 64.99
C LEU A 57 16.63 -3.42 64.34
N GLU A 58 16.48 -2.90 63.11
CA GLU A 58 17.53 -2.11 62.46
C GLU A 58 17.76 -0.75 63.13
N GLU A 59 16.72 -0.07 63.61
CA GLU A 59 16.88 1.17 64.38
C GLU A 59 17.65 0.96 65.69
N MET A 60 17.40 -0.17 66.37
CA MET A 60 17.95 -0.44 67.71
C MET A 60 19.33 -1.11 67.67
N PHE A 61 19.54 -2.03 66.73
CA PHE A 61 20.72 -2.88 66.67
C PHE A 61 21.46 -2.80 65.34
N GLY A 62 20.87 -2.16 64.33
CA GLY A 62 21.54 -1.88 63.07
C GLY A 62 22.82 -1.11 63.36
N SER A 63 23.91 -1.59 62.78
CA SER A 63 25.17 -0.87 62.89
C SER A 63 24.94 0.58 62.46
N SER A 64 25.24 1.51 63.37
CA SER A 64 25.64 2.89 63.15
C SER A 64 26.69 2.98 62.03
N GLY A 65 26.21 2.78 60.82
CA GLY A 65 26.94 2.62 59.57
C GLY A 65 26.52 3.65 58.53
N GLU A 66 25.45 4.39 58.78
CA GLU A 66 25.46 5.81 58.48
C GLU A 66 26.09 6.48 59.70
N ARG A 67 27.42 6.59 59.70
CA ARG A 67 27.98 7.77 60.35
C ARG A 67 27.30 8.92 59.62
N GLU A 68 26.40 9.64 60.27
CA GLU A 68 26.10 11.02 59.91
C GLU A 68 27.44 11.76 59.98
N ARG A 69 28.21 11.63 58.90
CA ARG A 69 29.38 12.45 58.68
C ARG A 69 28.77 13.82 58.48
N THR A 70 28.97 14.70 59.44
CA THR A 70 28.71 16.12 59.24
C THR A 70 29.31 16.49 57.89
N PRO A 71 28.49 16.95 56.93
CA PRO A 71 28.96 17.20 55.58
C PRO A 71 30.12 18.18 55.66
N SER A 72 31.23 17.83 55.00
CA SER A 72 32.41 18.70 55.02
C SER A 72 32.03 20.08 54.48
N VAL A 73 32.69 21.15 54.94
CA VAL A 73 32.39 22.53 54.48
C VAL A 73 32.36 22.63 52.95
N ARG A 74 33.31 21.96 52.27
CA ARG A 74 33.41 21.88 50.81
C ARG A 74 32.20 21.19 50.15
N GLN A 75 31.59 20.25 50.85
CA GLN A 75 30.37 19.54 50.39
C GLN A 75 29.15 20.45 50.48
N VAL A 76 28.99 21.17 51.59
CA VAL A 76 27.90 22.14 51.77
C VAL A 76 27.99 23.26 50.74
N GLU A 77 29.20 23.79 50.50
CA GLU A 77 29.46 24.79 49.46
C GLU A 77 29.08 24.29 48.06
N LEU A 78 29.54 23.09 47.68
CA LEU A 78 29.19 22.52 46.38
C LEU A 78 27.68 22.28 46.26
N GLU A 79 27.04 21.70 47.29
CA GLU A 79 25.61 21.41 47.32
C GLU A 79 24.75 22.65 47.11
N ALA A 80 25.15 23.81 47.65
CA ALA A 80 24.48 25.09 47.42
C ALA A 80 24.54 25.56 45.95
N LEU A 81 25.61 25.21 45.21
CA LEU A 81 25.82 25.58 43.80
C LEU A 81 25.17 24.60 42.81
N LEU A 82 24.84 23.37 43.24
CA LEU A 82 24.27 22.34 42.37
C LEU A 82 22.99 22.75 41.63
N PRO A 83 22.02 23.49 42.23
CA PRO A 83 20.82 23.94 41.52
C PRO A 83 21.13 24.83 40.31
N GLU A 84 22.03 25.79 40.46
CA GLU A 84 22.42 26.73 39.40
C GLU A 84 23.19 26.01 38.28
N TYR A 85 24.19 25.21 38.65
CA TYR A 85 24.98 24.44 37.69
C TYR A 85 24.11 23.43 36.91
N ALA A 86 23.17 22.77 37.57
CA ALA A 86 22.22 21.86 36.92
C ALA A 86 21.29 22.60 35.94
N ALA A 87 20.86 23.82 36.27
CA ALA A 87 20.07 24.66 35.36
C ALA A 87 20.88 25.10 34.14
N ARG A 88 22.14 25.51 34.33
CA ARG A 88 23.03 25.96 33.25
C ARG A 88 23.40 24.85 32.26
N LEU A 89 23.51 23.59 32.72
CA LEU A 89 23.71 22.42 31.85
C LEU A 89 22.58 22.15 30.85
N THR A 90 21.43 22.82 30.98
CA THR A 90 20.35 22.71 30.00
C THR A 90 20.53 23.64 28.80
N ARG A 91 21.47 24.60 28.86
CA ARG A 91 21.78 25.54 27.77
C ARG A 91 22.72 24.90 26.75
N LYS A 92 22.49 25.12 25.46
CA LYS A 92 23.36 24.63 24.38
C LYS A 92 24.80 25.13 24.58
N GLY A 93 25.78 24.23 24.46
CA GLY A 93 27.22 24.54 24.55
C GLY A 93 27.83 24.48 25.95
N VAL A 94 27.04 24.31 27.01
CA VAL A 94 27.55 24.20 28.39
C VAL A 94 27.87 22.74 28.72
N THR A 95 29.10 22.47 29.17
CA THR A 95 29.55 21.11 29.52
C THR A 95 29.87 20.99 31.01
N VAL A 96 29.87 19.77 31.55
CA VAL A 96 30.30 19.51 32.93
C VAL A 96 31.75 19.98 33.15
N LYS A 97 32.60 19.82 32.12
CA LYS A 97 33.98 20.28 32.13
C LYS A 97 34.09 21.80 32.27
N SER A 98 33.31 22.56 31.48
CA SER A 98 33.35 24.04 31.54
C SER A 98 32.87 24.57 32.89
N LEU A 99 31.84 23.96 33.48
CA LEU A 99 31.37 24.33 34.83
C LEU A 99 32.36 23.95 35.93
N TYR A 100 33.08 22.84 35.76
CA TYR A 100 34.15 22.47 36.69
C TYR A 100 35.32 23.45 36.65
N GLU A 101 35.70 23.92 35.47
CA GLU A 101 36.77 24.92 35.33
C GLU A 101 36.43 26.22 36.04
N GLU A 102 35.16 26.64 36.02
CA GLU A 102 34.64 27.78 36.77
C GLU A 102 34.64 27.51 38.28
N TYR A 103 34.06 26.39 38.72
CA TYR A 103 34.06 25.96 40.12
C TYR A 103 35.47 25.92 40.71
N ARG A 104 36.46 25.41 39.96
CA ARG A 104 37.85 25.31 40.41
C ARG A 104 38.55 26.66 40.54
N ARG A 105 38.16 27.67 39.75
CA ARG A 105 38.71 29.04 39.89
C ARG A 105 38.24 29.70 41.18
N GLU A 106 36.97 29.54 41.50
CA GLU A 106 36.35 30.14 42.69
C GLU A 106 36.62 29.31 43.96
N HIS A 107 36.80 28.00 43.82
CA HIS A 107 37.01 27.06 44.93
C HIS A 107 38.28 26.21 44.69
N PRO A 108 39.49 26.79 44.84
CA PRO A 108 40.75 26.07 44.59
C PRO A 108 40.95 24.84 45.48
N GLY A 109 40.35 24.85 46.68
CA GLY A 109 40.32 23.73 47.61
C GLY A 109 39.15 22.76 47.41
N GLY A 110 38.28 22.97 46.42
CA GLY A 110 37.06 22.21 46.20
C GLY A 110 37.26 20.77 45.73
N PHE A 111 36.18 20.12 45.33
CA PHE A 111 36.21 18.76 44.78
C PHE A 111 36.95 18.69 43.44
N ARG A 112 37.58 17.55 43.15
CA ARG A 112 38.17 17.26 41.83
C ARG A 112 37.09 16.94 40.80
N HIS A 113 37.42 17.06 39.51
CA HIS A 113 36.48 16.91 38.37
C HIS A 113 35.57 15.68 38.47
N ALA A 114 36.14 14.50 38.78
CA ALA A 114 35.38 13.26 38.88
C ALA A 114 34.32 13.32 40.00
N SER A 115 34.69 13.83 41.18
CA SER A 115 33.77 13.98 42.31
C SER A 115 32.72 15.07 42.05
N PHE A 116 33.12 16.21 41.48
CA PHE A 116 32.21 17.28 41.07
C PHE A 116 31.15 16.78 40.08
N GLY A 117 31.57 16.03 39.05
CA GLY A 117 30.67 15.40 38.09
C GLY A 117 29.71 14.41 38.75
N ALA A 118 30.19 13.60 39.70
CA ALA A 118 29.35 12.66 40.44
C ALA A 118 28.28 13.37 41.29
N TYR A 119 28.62 14.48 41.97
CA TYR A 119 27.65 15.27 42.75
C TYR A 119 26.59 15.93 41.86
N ILE A 120 26.99 16.53 40.73
CA ILE A 120 26.05 17.10 39.75
C ILE A 120 25.13 16.02 39.17
N GLN A 121 25.68 14.86 38.81
CA GLN A 121 24.89 13.76 38.27
C GLN A 121 23.91 13.23 39.31
N ARG A 122 24.35 13.02 40.55
CA ARG A 122 23.48 12.62 41.67
C ARG A 122 22.37 13.63 41.91
N TYR A 123 22.69 14.92 41.96
CA TYR A 123 21.70 15.98 42.13
C TYR A 123 20.69 15.99 40.98
N ARG A 124 21.12 15.83 39.73
CA ARG A 124 20.20 15.76 38.57
C ARG A 124 19.28 14.55 38.62
N LEU A 125 19.77 13.39 39.09
CA LEU A 125 18.96 12.18 39.26
C LEU A 125 17.88 12.37 40.35
N VAL A 126 18.24 12.97 41.48
CA VAL A 126 17.33 13.19 42.62
C VAL A 126 16.35 14.33 42.36
N SER A 127 16.80 15.41 41.70
CA SER A 127 15.98 16.61 41.46
C SER A 127 15.00 16.45 40.30
N ARG A 128 15.21 15.46 39.43
CA ARG A 128 14.31 15.12 38.32
C ARG A 128 14.04 13.61 38.32
N PRO A 129 13.31 13.10 39.31
CA PRO A 129 12.93 11.69 39.31
C PRO A 129 12.12 11.43 38.04
N VAL A 130 12.57 10.46 37.25
CA VAL A 130 11.82 9.94 36.10
C VAL A 130 11.07 8.73 36.60
N GLY A 131 9.74 8.73 36.46
CA GLY A 131 8.94 7.55 36.78
C GLY A 131 9.39 6.37 35.94
N HIS A 132 9.43 5.18 36.53
CA HIS A 132 9.59 3.95 35.78
C HIS A 132 8.33 3.75 34.94
N VAL A 133 8.48 3.66 33.62
CA VAL A 133 7.40 3.25 32.73
C VAL A 133 7.53 1.75 32.58
N GLU A 134 6.51 1.01 33.04
CA GLU A 134 6.40 -0.41 32.77
C GLU A 134 5.97 -0.60 31.31
N HIS A 135 6.64 -1.53 30.62
CA HIS A 135 6.31 -1.90 29.25
C HIS A 135 5.78 -3.33 29.27
N TYR A 136 4.48 -3.49 29.01
CA TYR A 136 3.85 -4.80 28.94
C TYR A 136 4.17 -5.47 27.60
N ALA A 137 4.26 -6.79 27.61
CA ALA A 137 4.46 -7.60 26.41
C ALA A 137 3.34 -7.35 25.39
N ALA A 138 3.71 -7.16 24.12
CA ALA A 138 2.80 -6.95 22.99
C ALA A 138 1.88 -5.72 23.10
N ASP A 139 2.07 -4.84 24.09
CA ASP A 139 1.22 -3.66 24.29
C ASP A 139 1.48 -2.62 23.20
N GLN A 140 2.73 -2.18 23.06
CA GLN A 140 3.07 -1.06 22.19
C GLN A 140 4.19 -1.42 21.21
N LEU A 141 4.13 -0.85 20.02
CA LEU A 141 5.23 -0.80 19.07
C LEU A 141 5.59 0.66 18.80
N TYR A 142 6.82 1.05 19.11
CA TYR A 142 7.29 2.41 18.86
C TYR A 142 7.94 2.49 17.49
N ILE A 143 7.54 3.46 16.70
CA ILE A 143 8.07 3.65 15.35
C ILE A 143 8.68 5.05 15.17
N ASP A 144 9.74 5.12 14.39
CA ASP A 144 10.45 6.35 14.06
C ASP A 144 11.18 6.27 12.71
N PHE A 145 11.63 7.42 12.21
CA PHE A 145 12.64 7.49 11.16
C PHE A 145 13.97 7.96 11.74
N ALA A 146 15.06 7.33 11.32
CA ALA A 146 16.39 7.84 11.59
C ALA A 146 16.59 9.19 10.89
N GLY A 147 17.34 10.09 11.52
CA GLY A 147 17.62 11.42 10.97
C GLY A 147 18.64 11.41 9.82
N ASP A 148 19.61 10.49 9.84
CA ASP A 148 20.62 10.36 8.80
C ASP A 148 20.14 9.40 7.71
N ARG A 149 20.26 9.85 6.47
CA ARG A 149 19.84 9.10 5.28
C ARG A 149 20.96 8.18 4.81
N LEU A 150 20.58 7.06 4.21
CA LEU A 150 21.48 6.22 3.44
C LEU A 150 21.34 6.55 1.95
N GLU A 151 22.19 5.96 1.11
CA GLU A 151 22.23 6.25 -0.31
C GLU A 151 22.22 4.97 -1.15
N VAL A 152 21.56 5.04 -2.29
CA VAL A 152 21.52 4.00 -3.33
C VAL A 152 21.94 4.64 -4.64
N VAL A 153 22.82 4.00 -5.40
CA VAL A 153 23.39 4.52 -6.66
C VAL A 153 22.81 3.74 -7.83
N ASP A 154 22.04 4.41 -8.68
CA ASP A 154 21.46 3.80 -9.87
C ASP A 154 22.57 3.27 -10.81
N GLU A 155 22.53 1.97 -11.12
CA GLU A 155 23.57 1.30 -11.91
C GLU A 155 23.66 1.82 -13.35
N GLN A 156 22.56 2.30 -13.92
CA GLN A 156 22.49 2.74 -15.32
C GLN A 156 22.84 4.23 -15.47
N THR A 157 22.43 5.06 -14.51
CA THR A 157 22.58 6.51 -14.61
C THR A 157 23.71 7.06 -13.73
N GLY A 158 24.16 6.31 -12.72
CA GLY A 158 25.08 6.77 -11.69
C GLY A 158 24.45 7.80 -10.73
N GLU A 159 23.14 8.02 -10.80
CA GLU A 159 22.44 8.97 -9.93
C GLU A 159 22.39 8.43 -8.49
N VAL A 160 22.85 9.26 -7.54
CA VAL A 160 22.78 8.95 -6.11
C VAL A 160 21.44 9.38 -5.56
N ARG A 161 20.70 8.44 -4.99
CA ARG A 161 19.37 8.65 -4.43
C ARG A 161 19.38 8.39 -2.94
N SER A 162 19.03 9.40 -2.15
CA SER A 162 18.93 9.25 -0.70
C SER A 162 17.68 8.46 -0.30
N VAL A 163 17.82 7.61 0.71
CA VAL A 163 16.75 6.79 1.31
C VAL A 163 16.64 7.08 2.81
N GLU A 164 15.43 6.92 3.33
CA GLU A 164 15.10 7.11 4.74
C GLU A 164 15.17 5.75 5.46
N VAL A 165 15.58 5.72 6.73
CA VAL A 165 15.62 4.47 7.50
C VAL A 165 14.51 4.46 8.53
N PHE A 166 13.55 3.56 8.36
CA PHE A 166 12.50 3.28 9.30
C PHE A 166 13.03 2.42 10.45
N VAL A 167 12.62 2.70 11.67
CA VAL A 167 12.98 1.95 12.87
C VAL A 167 11.72 1.67 13.69
N ALA A 168 11.53 0.41 14.05
CA ALA A 168 10.48 -0.04 14.95
C ALA A 168 11.07 -0.80 16.15
N ILE A 169 10.48 -0.68 17.32
CA ILE A 169 10.94 -1.40 18.53
C ILE A 169 9.77 -1.80 19.41
N LEU A 170 9.79 -3.05 19.86
CA LEU A 170 8.94 -3.53 20.94
C LEU A 170 9.56 -3.13 22.30
N PRO A 171 8.91 -2.27 23.11
CA PRO A 171 9.50 -1.72 24.33
C PRO A 171 9.82 -2.75 25.41
N CYS A 172 9.05 -3.85 25.50
CA CYS A 172 9.22 -4.88 26.52
C CYS A 172 10.51 -5.69 26.30
N SER A 173 10.69 -6.25 25.10
CA SER A 173 11.88 -7.04 24.74
C SER A 173 13.07 -6.21 24.22
N HIS A 174 12.84 -4.95 23.86
CA HIS A 174 13.74 -4.12 23.06
C HIS A 174 14.06 -4.70 21.67
N TYR A 175 13.27 -5.66 21.18
CA TYR A 175 13.50 -6.28 19.88
C TYR A 175 13.24 -5.27 18.77
N THR A 176 14.29 -4.96 18.03
CA THR A 176 14.35 -3.81 17.12
C THR A 176 14.26 -4.30 15.68
N TYR A 177 13.48 -3.61 14.88
CA TYR A 177 13.40 -3.75 13.44
C TYR A 177 13.84 -2.45 12.76
N CYS A 178 14.51 -2.55 11.62
CA CYS A 178 14.77 -1.40 10.77
C CYS A 178 14.86 -1.81 9.31
N GLU A 179 14.51 -0.87 8.43
CA GLU A 179 14.61 -1.03 6.99
C GLU A 179 14.78 0.33 6.31
N ALA A 180 15.39 0.35 5.14
CA ALA A 180 15.45 1.49 4.27
C ALA A 180 14.20 1.57 3.37
N VAL A 181 13.65 2.77 3.25
CA VAL A 181 12.52 3.11 2.39
C VAL A 181 12.80 4.38 1.58
N TRP A 182 12.11 4.56 0.46
CA TRP A 182 12.36 5.71 -0.41
C TRP A 182 11.96 7.05 0.21
N SER A 183 10.95 7.08 1.08
CA SER A 183 10.49 8.33 1.68
C SER A 183 9.75 8.13 3.00
N GLN A 184 9.49 9.22 3.72
CA GLN A 184 8.64 9.24 4.92
C GLN A 184 7.15 9.43 4.60
N LYS A 185 6.74 9.24 3.33
CA LYS A 185 5.33 9.36 2.93
C LYS A 185 4.50 8.22 3.53
N LYS A 186 3.18 8.40 3.53
CA LYS A 186 2.24 7.47 4.16
C LYS A 186 2.31 6.06 3.56
N GLU A 187 2.54 5.96 2.25
CA GLU A 187 2.63 4.69 1.52
C GLU A 187 3.82 3.86 2.02
N ASP A 188 4.99 4.49 2.07
CA ASP A 188 6.23 3.88 2.55
C ASP A 188 6.17 3.58 4.05
N LEU A 189 5.55 4.45 4.85
CA LEU A 189 5.35 4.23 6.28
C LEU A 189 4.44 3.02 6.56
N ILE A 190 3.31 2.91 5.86
CA ILE A 190 2.37 1.79 6.01
C ILE A 190 3.05 0.49 5.61
N LYS A 191 3.75 0.49 4.46
CA LYS A 191 4.50 -0.67 4.00
C LYS A 191 5.56 -1.08 5.01
N ALA A 192 6.25 -0.12 5.60
CA ALA A 192 7.28 -0.41 6.58
C ALA A 192 6.72 -0.95 7.91
N CYS A 193 5.58 -0.41 8.35
CA CYS A 193 4.86 -0.95 9.50
C CYS A 193 4.37 -2.38 9.22
N GLU A 194 3.81 -2.65 8.03
CA GLU A 194 3.42 -4.00 7.62
C GLU A 194 4.62 -4.96 7.69
N ASN A 195 5.75 -4.59 7.09
CA ASN A 195 6.97 -5.41 7.12
C ASN A 195 7.45 -5.67 8.54
N ALA A 196 7.39 -4.68 9.42
CA ALA A 196 7.73 -4.82 10.84
C ALA A 196 6.81 -5.84 11.54
N LEU A 197 5.49 -5.75 11.35
CA LEU A 197 4.53 -6.71 11.93
C LEU A 197 4.81 -8.14 11.44
N HIS A 198 5.15 -8.31 10.17
CA HIS A 198 5.56 -9.60 9.63
C HIS A 198 6.90 -10.09 10.19
N PHE A 199 7.86 -9.20 10.41
CA PHE A 199 9.13 -9.53 11.05
C PHE A 199 8.95 -10.02 12.49
N TYR A 200 8.01 -9.43 13.24
CA TYR A 200 7.64 -9.88 14.58
C TYR A 200 6.73 -11.11 14.58
N GLU A 201 6.27 -11.57 13.42
CA GLU A 201 5.30 -12.68 13.28
C GLU A 201 3.99 -12.46 14.06
N GLY A 202 3.62 -11.20 14.33
CA GLY A 202 2.48 -10.88 15.16
C GLY A 202 2.20 -9.38 15.30
N VAL A 203 1.04 -9.06 15.88
CA VAL A 203 0.52 -7.69 15.97
C VAL A 203 0.40 -7.23 17.43
N PRO A 204 0.98 -6.07 17.80
CA PRO A 204 0.82 -5.45 19.12
C PRO A 204 -0.58 -4.83 19.31
N PHE A 205 -0.93 -4.39 20.51
CA PHE A 205 -2.18 -3.67 20.76
C PHE A 205 -2.19 -2.27 20.14
N ALA A 206 -1.08 -1.54 20.24
CA ALA A 206 -0.97 -0.19 19.70
C ALA A 206 0.34 0.06 18.95
N ILE A 207 0.24 0.81 17.85
CA ILE A 207 1.37 1.41 17.15
C ILE A 207 1.48 2.87 17.59
N VAL A 208 2.65 3.27 18.05
CA VAL A 208 2.93 4.61 18.58
C VAL A 208 3.85 5.34 17.61
N PRO A 209 3.28 6.06 16.63
CA PRO A 209 4.04 6.98 15.80
C PRO A 209 4.42 8.23 16.58
N ASP A 210 5.59 8.77 16.27
CA ASP A 210 5.88 10.18 16.55
C ASP A 210 5.18 11.06 15.52
N ASN A 211 5.15 12.37 15.74
CA ASN A 211 4.43 13.45 15.07
C ASN A 211 4.74 13.62 13.55
N LEU A 212 4.88 12.50 12.84
CA LEU A 212 4.97 12.30 11.41
C LEU A 212 3.64 12.68 10.79
N LYS A 213 3.67 13.65 9.86
CA LYS A 213 2.48 14.05 9.11
C LYS A 213 1.84 12.89 8.34
N SER A 214 2.63 11.85 8.03
CA SER A 214 2.17 10.62 7.39
C SER A 214 1.26 9.78 8.29
N ALA A 215 1.45 9.82 9.62
CA ALA A 215 0.59 9.14 10.60
C ALA A 215 -0.45 10.07 11.24
N VAL A 216 -0.16 11.37 11.39
CA VAL A 216 -0.98 12.34 12.13
C VAL A 216 -1.27 13.57 11.26
N THR A 217 -2.54 13.79 10.91
CA THR A 217 -2.98 14.91 10.07
C THR A 217 -3.12 16.20 10.86
N ARG A 218 -3.59 16.13 12.11
CA ARG A 218 -3.61 17.25 13.08
C ARG A 218 -3.28 16.74 14.48
N SER A 219 -2.23 17.27 15.10
CA SER A 219 -1.86 16.93 16.46
C SER A 219 -2.70 17.73 17.47
N ASN A 220 -3.54 17.04 18.24
CA ASN A 220 -4.26 17.58 19.40
C ASN A 220 -3.86 16.77 20.65
N ARG A 221 -3.88 17.41 21.82
CA ARG A 221 -3.39 16.86 23.09
C ARG A 221 -4.23 15.69 23.62
N ASN A 222 -5.51 15.64 23.26
CA ASN A 222 -6.46 14.65 23.78
C ASN A 222 -6.96 13.67 22.70
N GLU A 223 -7.15 14.13 21.45
CA GLU A 223 -7.58 13.30 20.32
C GLU A 223 -6.84 13.73 19.03
N PRO A 224 -5.66 13.16 18.74
CA PRO A 224 -4.97 13.44 17.49
C PRO A 224 -5.80 12.91 16.30
N VAL A 225 -5.93 13.72 15.24
CA VAL A 225 -6.56 13.27 13.99
C VAL A 225 -5.53 12.42 13.26
N ILE A 226 -5.74 11.11 13.29
CA ILE A 226 -4.93 10.12 12.60
C ILE A 226 -5.24 10.20 11.11
N ASN A 227 -4.23 9.97 10.28
CA ASN A 227 -4.43 9.82 8.84
C ASN A 227 -5.38 8.64 8.56
N GLU A 228 -6.45 8.87 7.80
CA GLU A 228 -7.47 7.86 7.48
C GLU A 228 -6.86 6.57 6.91
N ASP A 229 -5.85 6.67 6.04
CA ASP A 229 -5.19 5.50 5.45
C ASP A 229 -4.39 4.70 6.49
N PHE A 230 -3.80 5.38 7.48
CA PHE A 230 -3.04 4.74 8.56
C PHE A 230 -3.97 4.14 9.61
N ALA A 231 -5.12 4.77 9.86
CA ALA A 231 -6.18 4.22 10.69
C ALA A 231 -6.79 2.95 10.06
N ALA A 232 -7.06 2.96 8.76
CA ALA A 232 -7.55 1.79 8.03
C ALA A 232 -6.53 0.63 8.05
N PHE A 233 -5.23 0.93 7.90
CA PHE A 233 -4.17 -0.05 8.11
C PHE A 233 -4.21 -0.64 9.52
N ALA A 234 -4.30 0.20 10.55
CA ALA A 234 -4.31 -0.26 11.93
C ALA A 234 -5.55 -1.14 12.22
N GLU A 235 -6.72 -0.76 11.70
CA GLU A 235 -7.96 -1.53 11.80
C GLU A 235 -7.84 -2.91 11.12
N HIS A 236 -7.23 -2.99 9.94
CA HIS A 236 -7.00 -4.27 9.24
C HIS A 236 -6.18 -5.26 10.06
N TYR A 237 -5.18 -4.77 10.79
CA TYR A 237 -4.37 -5.59 11.71
C TYR A 237 -4.96 -5.67 13.13
N GLY A 238 -6.10 -5.01 13.37
CA GLY A 238 -6.77 -4.94 14.67
C GLY A 238 -6.02 -4.13 15.73
N CYS A 239 -5.02 -3.34 15.38
CA CYS A 239 -4.27 -2.49 16.31
C CYS A 239 -4.81 -1.06 16.37
N SER A 240 -4.47 -0.35 17.44
CA SER A 240 -4.81 1.07 17.60
C SER A 240 -3.61 1.96 17.28
N VAL A 241 -3.84 3.12 16.70
CA VAL A 241 -2.78 4.14 16.56
C VAL A 241 -2.83 5.03 17.79
N TYR A 242 -1.75 5.07 18.56
CA TYR A 242 -1.65 5.87 19.78
C TYR A 242 -0.46 6.84 19.67
N PRO A 243 -0.63 8.03 19.07
CA PRO A 243 0.47 8.96 18.86
C PRO A 243 1.07 9.46 20.18
N ALA A 244 2.41 9.63 20.21
CA ALA A 244 3.09 10.18 21.36
C ALA A 244 2.66 11.63 21.64
N ARG A 245 2.65 12.04 22.93
CA ARG A 245 2.23 13.39 23.32
C ARG A 245 3.21 14.44 22.83
N VAL A 246 2.67 15.47 22.17
CA VAL A 246 3.46 16.62 21.69
C VAL A 246 4.21 17.28 22.87
N ARG A 247 5.52 17.49 22.71
CA ARG A 247 6.44 18.09 23.70
C ARG A 247 6.72 17.25 24.95
N HIS A 248 6.55 15.92 24.87
CA HIS A 248 6.97 14.99 25.93
C HIS A 248 8.01 13.97 25.42
N PRO A 249 9.31 14.33 25.36
CA PRO A 249 10.39 13.45 24.85
C PRO A 249 10.52 12.13 25.62
N LYS A 250 9.96 12.04 26.82
CA LYS A 250 10.08 10.88 27.71
C LYS A 250 9.23 9.70 27.25
N ASP A 251 8.12 9.96 26.55
CA ASP A 251 7.18 8.92 26.10
C ASP A 251 7.79 8.05 24.99
N LYS A 252 8.90 8.49 24.38
CA LYS A 252 9.55 7.87 23.22
C LYS A 252 11.04 7.58 23.42
N ALA A 253 11.56 7.69 24.64
CA ALA A 253 12.99 7.57 24.92
C ALA A 253 13.63 6.26 24.41
N LEU A 254 12.85 5.18 24.32
CA LEU A 254 13.33 3.87 23.87
C LEU A 254 13.61 3.80 22.37
N VAL A 255 12.75 4.33 21.50
CA VAL A 255 13.02 4.30 20.06
C VAL A 255 14.05 5.36 19.66
N GLU A 256 14.13 6.51 20.35
CA GLU A 256 15.27 7.42 20.18
C GLU A 256 16.61 6.75 20.53
N ASN A 257 16.62 5.92 21.59
CA ASN A 257 17.79 5.14 21.95
C ASN A 257 18.06 4.02 20.94
N ALA A 258 17.01 3.40 20.40
CA ALA A 258 17.14 2.39 19.35
C ALA A 258 17.80 2.98 18.10
N VAL A 259 17.35 4.14 17.62
CA VAL A 259 17.97 4.87 16.50
C VAL A 259 19.46 5.15 16.78
N LYS A 260 19.79 5.64 17.99
CA LYS A 260 21.20 5.85 18.38
C LYS A 260 22.04 4.57 18.37
N LEU A 261 21.42 3.43 18.69
CA LEU A 261 22.08 2.13 18.63
C LEU A 261 22.22 1.63 17.19
N MET A 262 21.25 1.91 16.31
CA MET A 262 21.34 1.63 14.88
C MET A 262 22.51 2.38 14.24
N TYR A 263 22.73 3.65 14.60
CA TYR A 263 23.91 4.41 14.13
C TYR A 263 25.25 3.78 14.52
N LYS A 264 25.31 3.11 15.68
CA LYS A 264 26.54 2.46 16.18
C LYS A 264 26.71 1.01 15.74
N SER A 265 25.74 0.48 15.00
CA SER A 265 25.74 -0.92 14.57
C SER A 265 25.47 -0.99 13.08
N VAL A 266 24.20 -0.95 12.68
CA VAL A 266 23.77 -1.07 11.29
C VAL A 266 24.46 -0.06 10.38
N TYR A 267 24.48 1.23 10.73
CA TYR A 267 25.13 2.23 9.87
C TYR A 267 26.64 2.04 9.77
N THR A 268 27.30 1.65 10.86
CA THR A 268 28.74 1.37 10.87
C THR A 268 29.07 0.13 10.04
N ASP A 269 28.22 -0.90 10.07
CA ASP A 269 28.40 -2.12 9.26
C ASP A 269 28.20 -1.85 7.75
N LEU A 270 27.44 -0.82 7.40
CA LEU A 270 27.16 -0.39 6.03
C LEU A 270 28.16 0.66 5.50
N GLU A 271 29.00 1.22 6.37
CA GLU A 271 29.91 2.30 6.01
C GLU A 271 30.93 1.84 4.96
N GLY A 272 31.02 2.57 3.84
CA GLY A 272 31.92 2.25 2.72
C GLY A 272 31.39 1.20 1.74
N LEU A 273 30.19 0.66 1.96
CA LEU A 273 29.52 -0.20 0.98
C LEU A 273 28.69 0.63 0.00
N MET A 274 28.63 0.19 -1.26
CA MET A 274 27.78 0.77 -2.29
C MET A 274 26.65 -0.19 -2.64
N PHE A 275 25.44 0.35 -2.76
CA PHE A 275 24.23 -0.40 -3.11
C PHE A 275 23.59 0.18 -4.36
N HIS A 276 23.04 -0.68 -5.21
CA HIS A 276 22.47 -0.28 -6.51
C HIS A 276 20.95 -0.27 -6.55
N ASP A 277 20.33 -0.86 -5.54
CA ASP A 277 18.89 -0.96 -5.41
C ASP A 277 18.50 -1.02 -3.92
N LEU A 278 17.21 -0.82 -3.64
CA LEU A 278 16.72 -0.80 -2.28
C LEU A 278 16.69 -2.20 -1.63
N GLU A 279 16.59 -3.26 -2.45
CA GLU A 279 16.52 -4.64 -1.97
C GLU A 279 17.89 -5.12 -1.46
N SER A 280 18.97 -4.84 -2.19
CA SER A 280 20.34 -5.17 -1.77
C SER A 280 20.76 -4.42 -0.50
N LEU A 281 20.39 -3.14 -0.37
CA LEU A 281 20.57 -2.38 0.86
C LEU A 281 19.81 -3.02 2.04
N ASN A 282 18.53 -3.32 1.85
CA ASN A 282 17.70 -3.94 2.89
C ASN A 282 18.17 -5.34 3.29
N ALA A 283 18.67 -6.13 2.34
CA ALA A 283 19.26 -7.44 2.63
C ALA A 283 20.47 -7.31 3.57
N CYS A 284 21.32 -6.29 3.37
CA CYS A 284 22.47 -6.03 4.24
C CYS A 284 22.02 -5.51 5.62
N ILE A 285 21.03 -4.61 5.67
CA ILE A 285 20.42 -4.13 6.92
C ILE A 285 19.89 -5.30 7.75
N ILE A 286 19.15 -6.24 7.14
CA ILE A 286 18.60 -7.42 7.83
C ILE A 286 19.72 -8.27 8.45
N GLN A 287 20.83 -8.49 7.73
CA GLN A 287 21.96 -9.25 8.25
C GLN A 287 22.61 -8.58 9.46
N SER A 288 22.86 -7.26 9.38
CA SER A 288 23.42 -6.50 10.51
C SER A 288 22.45 -6.47 11.70
N LEU A 289 21.16 -6.29 11.42
CA LEU A 289 20.10 -6.27 12.42
C LEU A 289 19.96 -7.60 13.17
N SER A 290 20.09 -8.75 12.48
CA SER A 290 20.10 -10.06 13.13
C SER A 290 21.23 -10.15 14.16
N ARG A 291 22.45 -9.74 13.78
CA ARG A 291 23.61 -9.70 14.69
C ARG A 291 23.37 -8.73 15.84
N PHE A 292 22.76 -7.57 15.59
CA PHE A 292 22.42 -6.60 16.62
C PHE A 292 21.46 -7.18 17.67
N ASN A 293 20.41 -7.86 17.22
CA ASN A 293 19.39 -8.44 18.09
C ASN A 293 19.89 -9.69 18.85
N GLU A 294 20.87 -10.41 18.30
CA GLU A 294 21.52 -11.56 18.95
C GLU A 294 22.55 -11.18 20.00
N ARG A 295 23.07 -9.94 20.00
CA ARG A 295 23.97 -9.45 21.05
C ARG A 295 23.26 -9.40 22.40
N LYS A 296 23.95 -9.88 23.45
CA LYS A 296 23.49 -9.80 24.83
C LYS A 296 23.30 -8.35 25.28
N LEU A 297 22.22 -8.11 26.01
CA LEU A 297 21.95 -6.81 26.61
C LEU A 297 22.96 -6.51 27.74
N THR A 298 23.37 -5.25 27.88
CA THR A 298 24.31 -4.85 28.94
C THR A 298 23.73 -5.16 30.32
N GLY A 299 24.43 -5.97 31.11
CA GLY A 299 23.99 -6.36 32.45
C GLY A 299 22.92 -7.47 32.47
N ARG A 300 22.62 -8.12 31.35
CA ARG A 300 21.73 -9.29 31.26
C ARG A 300 22.40 -10.43 30.50
N ASN A 301 21.98 -11.66 30.79
CA ASN A 301 22.49 -12.85 30.10
C ASN A 301 21.78 -13.15 28.77
N GLN A 302 20.61 -12.55 28.56
CA GLN A 302 19.78 -12.72 27.37
C GLN A 302 20.07 -11.65 26.31
N SER A 303 19.89 -12.02 25.05
CA SER A 303 19.81 -11.09 23.91
C SER A 303 18.41 -10.49 23.75
N ARG A 304 18.26 -9.52 22.85
CA ARG A 304 16.93 -8.95 22.51
C ARG A 304 16.02 -10.02 21.92
N ARG A 305 16.59 -10.86 21.03
CA ARG A 305 15.88 -11.98 20.39
C ARG A 305 15.39 -12.99 21.43
N GLN A 306 16.26 -13.42 22.35
CA GLN A 306 15.88 -14.36 23.41
C GLN A 306 14.79 -13.78 24.31
N LEU A 307 14.91 -12.50 24.68
CA LEU A 307 13.90 -11.85 25.51
C LEU A 307 12.54 -11.75 24.78
N PHE A 308 12.55 -11.52 23.46
CA PHE A 308 11.35 -11.53 22.65
C PHE A 308 10.69 -12.91 22.61
N GLU A 309 11.46 -13.94 22.28
CA GLU A 309 10.99 -15.32 22.18
C GLU A 309 10.44 -15.85 23.51
N GLU A 310 11.06 -15.49 24.64
CA GLU A 310 10.68 -15.99 25.97
C GLU A 310 9.54 -15.20 26.65
N VAL A 311 9.40 -13.90 26.37
CA VAL A 311 8.53 -13.01 27.16
C VAL A 311 7.44 -12.34 26.34
N GLU A 312 7.63 -12.13 25.03
CA GLU A 312 6.77 -11.23 24.27
C GLU A 312 6.06 -11.89 23.08
N LYS A 313 6.71 -12.85 22.39
CA LYS A 313 6.20 -13.46 21.17
C LYS A 313 4.80 -14.06 21.34
N ASP A 314 4.58 -14.79 22.42
CA ASP A 314 3.31 -15.49 22.68
C ASP A 314 2.14 -14.55 23.02
N TYR A 315 2.42 -13.29 23.34
CA TYR A 315 1.40 -12.28 23.65
C TYR A 315 0.98 -11.46 22.42
N LEU A 316 1.71 -11.56 21.30
CA LEU A 316 1.33 -10.90 20.06
C LEU A 316 0.10 -11.55 19.45
N ARG A 317 -0.76 -10.74 18.83
CA ARG A 317 -1.92 -11.25 18.10
C ARG A 317 -1.50 -11.82 16.75
N THR A 318 -2.25 -12.79 16.26
CA THR A 318 -2.01 -13.42 14.97
C THR A 318 -2.16 -12.44 13.81
N LEU A 319 -1.28 -12.53 12.83
CA LEU A 319 -1.40 -11.75 11.59
C LEU A 319 -2.63 -12.20 10.78
N PRO A 320 -3.34 -11.26 10.12
CA PRO A 320 -4.36 -11.59 9.13
C PRO A 320 -3.77 -12.43 7.99
N SER A 321 -4.58 -13.29 7.37
CA SER A 321 -4.15 -14.13 6.25
C SER A 321 -3.86 -13.35 4.97
N VAL A 322 -4.44 -12.15 4.84
CA VAL A 322 -4.28 -11.26 3.68
C VAL A 322 -3.57 -9.99 4.15
N ARG A 323 -2.54 -9.59 3.42
CA ARG A 323 -1.80 -8.34 3.64
C ARG A 323 -2.66 -7.11 3.37
N TYR A 324 -2.31 -5.98 3.98
CA TYR A 324 -3.03 -4.74 3.75
C TYR A 324 -2.69 -4.19 2.37
N GLN A 325 -3.72 -3.98 1.55
CA GLN A 325 -3.57 -3.34 0.25
C GLN A 325 -4.03 -1.89 0.36
N MET A 326 -3.07 -0.97 0.29
CA MET A 326 -3.38 0.45 0.26
C MET A 326 -4.06 0.80 -1.06
N LYS A 327 -5.30 1.30 -0.98
CA LYS A 327 -6.07 1.73 -2.14
C LYS A 327 -6.01 3.25 -2.28
N GLU A 328 -5.41 3.74 -3.36
CA GLU A 328 -5.43 5.15 -3.73
C GLU A 328 -6.76 5.51 -4.38
N ARG A 329 -7.23 6.75 -4.19
CA ARG A 329 -8.49 7.23 -4.76
C ARG A 329 -8.28 8.44 -5.65
N LYS A 330 -8.89 8.43 -6.85
CA LYS A 330 -8.87 9.53 -7.81
C LYS A 330 -10.24 9.74 -8.44
N SER A 331 -10.85 10.90 -8.22
CA SER A 331 -12.06 11.29 -8.96
C SER A 331 -11.72 11.76 -10.38
N VAL A 332 -12.42 11.24 -11.37
CA VAL A 332 -12.28 11.62 -12.79
C VAL A 332 -13.64 11.64 -13.48
N THR A 333 -13.74 12.34 -14.61
CA THR A 333 -14.94 12.35 -15.44
C THR A 333 -14.78 11.36 -16.59
N VAL A 334 -15.79 10.52 -16.83
CA VAL A 334 -15.78 9.58 -17.95
C VAL A 334 -15.86 10.35 -19.27
N MET A 335 -14.90 10.09 -20.16
CA MET A 335 -14.76 10.75 -21.45
C MET A 335 -15.84 10.32 -22.44
N ARG A 336 -16.01 11.09 -23.52
CA ARG A 336 -16.98 10.81 -24.60
C ARG A 336 -16.78 9.46 -25.30
N ASN A 337 -15.57 8.95 -25.31
CA ASN A 337 -15.23 7.62 -25.84
C ASN A 337 -15.47 6.48 -24.83
N SER A 338 -16.06 6.79 -23.66
CA SER A 338 -16.35 5.82 -22.58
C SER A 338 -15.12 5.25 -21.88
N TYR A 339 -14.11 6.11 -21.67
CA TYR A 339 -12.90 5.77 -20.92
C TYR A 339 -12.64 6.74 -19.77
N VAL A 340 -11.86 6.28 -18.81
CA VAL A 340 -11.22 7.11 -17.77
C VAL A 340 -9.70 6.95 -17.84
N THR A 341 -8.96 7.97 -17.38
CA THR A 341 -7.49 7.95 -17.43
C THR A 341 -6.86 7.91 -16.04
N LEU A 342 -6.03 6.91 -15.83
CA LEU A 342 -5.12 6.81 -14.68
C LEU A 342 -3.68 6.71 -15.20
N LYS A 343 -2.76 7.53 -14.67
CA LYS A 343 -1.32 7.54 -15.03
C LYS A 343 -1.01 7.43 -16.55
N LYS A 344 -1.78 8.15 -17.38
CA LYS A 344 -1.69 8.14 -18.87
C LYS A 344 -2.15 6.84 -19.54
N HIS A 345 -2.70 5.87 -18.82
CA HIS A 345 -3.38 4.69 -19.36
C HIS A 345 -4.91 4.87 -19.34
N HIS A 346 -5.62 4.30 -20.31
CA HIS A 346 -7.07 4.47 -20.49
C HIS A 346 -7.86 3.19 -20.17
N TYR A 347 -8.82 3.27 -19.26
CA TYR A 347 -9.66 2.15 -18.84
C TYR A 347 -11.10 2.33 -19.29
N SER A 348 -11.65 1.32 -19.96
CA SER A 348 -13.02 1.35 -20.45
C SER A 348 -14.05 1.37 -19.31
N VAL A 349 -15.15 2.08 -19.52
CA VAL A 349 -16.29 2.16 -18.62
C VAL A 349 -17.56 1.92 -19.44
N PRO A 350 -18.65 1.36 -18.89
CA PRO A 350 -19.92 1.26 -19.59
C PRO A 350 -20.44 2.62 -20.08
N LYS A 351 -20.99 2.66 -21.30
CA LYS A 351 -21.44 3.88 -21.98
C LYS A 351 -22.44 4.74 -21.18
N GLU A 352 -23.19 4.13 -20.26
CA GLU A 352 -24.16 4.80 -19.40
C GLU A 352 -23.54 5.78 -18.38
N TYR A 353 -22.21 5.73 -18.20
CA TYR A 353 -21.46 6.63 -17.30
C TYR A 353 -20.74 7.75 -18.03
N VAL A 354 -20.84 7.85 -19.37
CA VAL A 354 -20.21 8.94 -20.14
C VAL A 354 -20.65 10.31 -19.59
N GLY A 355 -19.68 11.20 -19.33
CA GLY A 355 -19.90 12.53 -18.77
C GLY A 355 -20.17 12.56 -17.26
N LYS A 356 -20.33 11.41 -16.60
CA LYS A 356 -20.48 11.33 -15.14
C LYS A 356 -19.11 11.36 -14.47
N ARG A 357 -19.08 11.92 -13.25
CA ARG A 357 -17.91 11.88 -12.36
C ARG A 357 -17.90 10.57 -11.59
N VAL A 358 -16.79 9.84 -11.67
CA VAL A 358 -16.57 8.53 -11.04
C VAL A 358 -15.31 8.58 -10.18
N ASP A 359 -15.22 7.72 -9.18
CA ASP A 359 -14.05 7.54 -8.35
C ASP A 359 -13.31 6.28 -8.76
N ILE A 360 -12.05 6.42 -9.12
CA ILE A 360 -11.15 5.29 -9.31
C ILE A 360 -10.51 4.99 -7.96
N VAL A 361 -10.66 3.77 -7.49
CA VAL A 361 -9.99 3.23 -6.31
C VAL A 361 -9.04 2.15 -6.81
N TYR A 362 -7.73 2.29 -6.60
CA TYR A 362 -6.74 1.39 -7.20
C TYR A 362 -5.60 1.05 -6.25
N ASP A 363 -5.08 -0.16 -6.39
CA ASP A 363 -3.86 -0.65 -5.72
C ASP A 363 -2.83 -1.02 -6.79
N ALA A 364 -1.80 -1.80 -6.44
CA ALA A 364 -0.75 -2.21 -7.38
C ALA A 364 -1.27 -3.11 -8.51
N ASP A 365 -2.33 -3.88 -8.27
CA ASP A 365 -2.77 -4.97 -9.14
C ASP A 365 -4.10 -4.67 -9.82
N THR A 366 -4.99 -3.93 -9.15
CA THR A 366 -6.38 -3.76 -9.55
C THR A 366 -6.82 -2.30 -9.52
N LEU A 367 -7.83 -2.02 -10.32
CA LEU A 367 -8.44 -0.72 -10.48
C LEU A 367 -9.96 -0.85 -10.47
N ASP A 368 -10.60 -0.41 -9.40
CA ASP A 368 -12.04 -0.37 -9.22
C ASP A 368 -12.59 1.02 -9.57
N ILE A 369 -13.66 1.08 -10.36
CA ILE A 369 -14.32 2.33 -10.75
C ILE A 369 -15.69 2.39 -10.09
N PHE A 370 -15.95 3.42 -9.30
CA PHE A 370 -17.18 3.63 -8.56
C PHE A 370 -17.95 4.85 -9.08
N TYR A 371 -19.27 4.75 -9.11
CA TYR A 371 -20.17 5.89 -9.27
C TYR A 371 -20.97 6.06 -7.97
N GLY A 372 -20.57 7.02 -7.13
CA GLY A 372 -21.06 7.11 -5.76
C GLY A 372 -20.58 5.91 -4.94
N LEU A 373 -21.51 5.13 -4.39
CA LEU A 373 -21.23 3.89 -3.63
C LEU A 373 -21.32 2.62 -4.49
N ARG A 374 -21.67 2.74 -5.77
CA ARG A 374 -21.86 1.59 -6.67
C ARG A 374 -20.56 1.28 -7.42
N LEU A 375 -20.07 0.05 -7.31
CA LEU A 375 -19.01 -0.48 -8.17
C LEU A 375 -19.53 -0.61 -9.60
N VAL A 376 -18.88 0.10 -10.53
CA VAL A 376 -19.22 0.09 -11.96
C VAL A 376 -18.47 -1.02 -12.69
N THR A 377 -17.15 -1.10 -12.48
CA THR A 377 -16.29 -2.14 -13.07
C THR A 377 -14.96 -2.20 -12.32
N THR A 378 -14.32 -3.36 -12.36
CA THR A 378 -12.94 -3.61 -11.90
C THR A 378 -12.04 -3.94 -13.08
N HIS A 379 -10.82 -3.42 -13.17
CA HIS A 379 -9.82 -3.77 -14.17
C HIS A 379 -8.57 -4.32 -13.50
N GLN A 380 -7.83 -5.16 -14.22
CA GLN A 380 -6.42 -5.39 -13.89
C GLN A 380 -5.64 -4.13 -14.25
N ARG A 381 -4.71 -3.74 -13.38
CA ARG A 381 -3.93 -2.52 -13.55
C ARG A 381 -2.85 -2.75 -14.61
N ASP A 382 -2.82 -1.83 -15.56
CA ASP A 382 -1.77 -1.70 -16.57
C ASP A 382 -1.26 -0.25 -16.56
N ASP A 383 0.01 -0.08 -16.22
CA ASP A 383 0.67 1.22 -16.17
C ASP A 383 1.37 1.58 -17.51
N THR A 384 1.18 0.78 -18.57
CA THR A 384 1.71 1.07 -19.91
C THR A 384 1.18 2.40 -20.42
N PRO A 385 2.04 3.42 -20.62
CA PRO A 385 1.58 4.75 -21.01
C PRO A 385 0.87 4.75 -22.36
N TYR A 386 -0.23 5.49 -22.46
CA TYR A 386 -1.06 5.65 -23.66
C TYR A 386 -1.75 4.37 -24.16
N GLY A 387 -1.72 3.29 -23.38
CA GLY A 387 -2.45 2.05 -23.63
C GLY A 387 -3.95 2.16 -23.32
N TYR A 388 -4.69 1.15 -23.77
CA TYR A 388 -6.13 1.02 -23.56
C TYR A 388 -6.50 -0.36 -23.03
N THR A 389 -7.02 -0.43 -21.81
CA THR A 389 -7.60 -1.65 -21.23
C THR A 389 -9.11 -1.66 -21.44
N ARG A 390 -9.58 -2.68 -22.18
CA ARG A 390 -10.96 -2.76 -22.69
C ARG A 390 -11.66 -4.01 -22.17
N LYS A 391 -12.96 -3.88 -21.88
CA LYS A 391 -13.86 -5.01 -21.66
C LYS A 391 -14.98 -4.97 -22.70
N GLU A 392 -15.24 -6.10 -23.34
CA GLU A 392 -16.30 -6.24 -24.34
C GLU A 392 -17.69 -5.91 -23.77
N ALA A 393 -17.94 -6.31 -22.51
CA ALA A 393 -19.18 -6.05 -21.80
C ALA A 393 -19.55 -4.56 -21.67
N HIS A 394 -18.61 -3.63 -21.89
CA HIS A 394 -18.86 -2.19 -21.75
C HIS A 394 -19.57 -1.55 -22.96
N ASN A 395 -19.77 -2.29 -24.06
CA ASN A 395 -20.50 -1.84 -25.26
C ASN A 395 -19.99 -0.47 -25.76
N LEU A 396 -18.67 -0.37 -25.95
CA LEU A 396 -17.98 0.88 -26.22
C LEU A 396 -18.39 1.50 -27.56
N PRO A 397 -18.53 2.84 -27.64
CA PRO A 397 -18.83 3.52 -28.89
C PRO A 397 -17.63 3.45 -29.85
N GLY A 398 -17.86 2.93 -31.06
CA GLY A 398 -16.84 2.75 -32.10
C GLY A 398 -17.09 1.48 -32.91
N ARG A 399 -16.57 1.42 -34.15
CA ARG A 399 -16.61 0.20 -34.95
C ARG A 399 -15.53 -0.75 -34.42
N HIS A 400 -15.94 -1.94 -34.00
CA HIS A 400 -15.05 -3.01 -33.56
C HIS A 400 -15.07 -4.11 -34.62
N GLY A 401 -13.90 -4.59 -35.07
CA GLY A 401 -13.78 -5.66 -36.08
C GLY A 401 -13.09 -5.25 -37.39
N SER A 402 -12.60 -6.24 -38.15
CA SER A 402 -12.00 -6.03 -39.47
C SER A 402 -13.09 -5.77 -40.52
N TYR A 403 -12.78 -5.07 -41.62
CA TYR A 403 -13.73 -4.90 -42.74
C TYR A 403 -13.92 -6.18 -43.55
N GLU A 404 -13.05 -7.18 -43.35
CA GLU A 404 -13.17 -8.51 -43.95
C GLU A 404 -14.35 -9.27 -43.34
N LYS A 405 -14.40 -9.41 -42.01
CA LYS A 405 -15.50 -10.11 -41.34
C LYS A 405 -16.87 -9.49 -41.63
N ASP A 406 -16.94 -8.16 -41.60
CA ASP A 406 -18.19 -7.46 -41.92
C ASP A 406 -18.61 -7.64 -43.39
N LEU A 407 -17.66 -7.79 -44.32
CA LEU A 407 -17.97 -8.11 -45.72
C LEU A 407 -18.44 -9.56 -45.87
N ASP A 408 -17.85 -10.48 -45.12
CA ASP A 408 -18.27 -11.89 -45.10
C ASP A 408 -19.73 -12.01 -44.60
N GLU A 409 -20.11 -11.30 -43.54
CA GLU A 409 -21.51 -11.24 -43.07
C GLU A 409 -22.45 -10.68 -44.15
N VAL A 410 -22.01 -9.65 -44.89
CA VAL A 410 -22.77 -9.09 -46.01
C VAL A 410 -22.93 -10.12 -47.15
N PHE A 411 -21.90 -10.91 -47.43
CA PHE A 411 -21.93 -11.97 -48.43
C PHE A 411 -22.79 -13.16 -48.00
N GLU A 412 -22.76 -13.55 -46.73
CA GLU A 412 -23.65 -14.59 -46.19
C GLU A 412 -25.11 -14.18 -46.35
N ARG A 413 -25.45 -12.94 -46.00
CA ARG A 413 -26.80 -12.43 -46.22
C ARG A 413 -27.17 -12.33 -47.70
N ALA A 414 -26.25 -11.93 -48.57
CA ALA A 414 -26.50 -11.93 -50.01
C ALA A 414 -26.78 -13.34 -50.55
N THR A 415 -26.09 -14.35 -50.02
CA THR A 415 -26.33 -15.77 -50.34
C THR A 415 -27.74 -16.21 -49.97
N GLN A 416 -28.30 -15.68 -48.88
CA GLN A 416 -29.68 -15.97 -48.47
C GLN A 416 -30.73 -15.33 -49.38
N ILE A 417 -30.39 -14.24 -50.09
CA ILE A 417 -31.29 -13.59 -51.05
C ILE A 417 -31.22 -14.33 -52.39
N ASP A 418 -30.06 -14.29 -53.05
CA ASP A 418 -29.83 -14.97 -54.32
C ASP A 418 -28.32 -15.03 -54.65
N ASN A 419 -27.89 -16.08 -55.35
CA ASN A 419 -26.50 -16.23 -55.79
C ASN A 419 -26.06 -15.13 -56.77
N ILE A 420 -26.97 -14.56 -57.56
CA ILE A 420 -26.73 -13.41 -58.44
C ILE A 420 -26.29 -12.19 -57.63
N VAL A 421 -26.95 -11.93 -56.50
CA VAL A 421 -26.63 -10.80 -55.62
C VAL A 421 -25.26 -11.04 -54.97
N LEU A 422 -24.97 -12.27 -54.52
CA LEU A 422 -23.66 -12.63 -53.98
C LEU A 422 -22.52 -12.37 -54.96
N LEU A 423 -22.64 -12.88 -56.19
CA LEU A 423 -21.62 -12.72 -57.22
C LEU A 423 -21.41 -11.25 -57.56
N TYR A 424 -22.50 -10.49 -57.72
CA TYR A 424 -22.42 -9.06 -57.98
C TYR A 424 -21.72 -8.29 -56.84
N LEU A 425 -22.05 -8.59 -55.57
CA LEU A 425 -21.40 -7.91 -54.44
C LEU A 425 -19.92 -8.27 -54.29
N LYS A 426 -19.50 -9.49 -54.64
CA LYS A 426 -18.09 -9.87 -54.69
C LYS A 426 -17.33 -9.08 -55.76
N ASP A 427 -17.94 -8.87 -56.92
CA ASP A 427 -17.37 -8.02 -57.97
C ASP A 427 -17.32 -6.56 -57.55
N VAL A 428 -18.36 -6.03 -56.89
CA VAL A 428 -18.33 -4.68 -56.32
C VAL A 428 -17.19 -4.53 -55.31
N ALA A 429 -16.96 -5.53 -54.46
CA ALA A 429 -15.87 -5.49 -53.49
C ALA A 429 -14.50 -5.54 -54.16
N SER A 430 -14.31 -6.40 -55.17
CA SER A 430 -13.02 -6.56 -55.87
C SER A 430 -12.60 -5.30 -56.66
N GLN A 431 -13.58 -4.53 -57.15
CA GLN A 431 -13.34 -3.27 -57.87
C GLN A 431 -12.92 -2.10 -56.96
N LYS A 432 -13.14 -2.18 -55.64
CA LYS A 432 -12.81 -1.09 -54.71
C LYS A 432 -11.46 -1.36 -54.03
N LYS A 433 -10.52 -0.44 -54.21
CA LYS A 433 -9.17 -0.50 -53.60
C LYS A 433 -9.16 -0.34 -52.07
N TYR A 434 -10.19 0.28 -51.50
CA TYR A 434 -10.26 0.60 -50.07
C TYR A 434 -11.40 -0.18 -49.40
N MET A 435 -11.05 -1.10 -48.50
CA MET A 435 -11.98 -2.04 -47.86
C MET A 435 -13.21 -1.39 -47.20
N PRO A 436 -13.10 -0.24 -46.49
CA PRO A 436 -14.26 0.45 -45.94
C PRO A 436 -15.23 0.98 -47.02
N GLN A 437 -14.71 1.34 -48.19
CA GLN A 437 -15.52 1.78 -49.33
C GLN A 437 -16.24 0.59 -49.98
N ALA A 438 -15.56 -0.56 -50.08
CA ALA A 438 -16.18 -1.82 -50.51
C ALA A 438 -17.34 -2.18 -49.59
N PHE A 439 -17.09 -2.25 -48.27
CA PHE A 439 -18.11 -2.54 -47.27
C PHE A 439 -19.31 -1.59 -47.33
N ARG A 440 -19.06 -0.27 -47.38
CA ARG A 440 -20.13 0.73 -47.47
C ARG A 440 -20.97 0.56 -48.75
N SER A 441 -20.34 0.23 -49.87
CA SER A 441 -21.03 0.04 -51.15
C SER A 441 -21.88 -1.24 -51.13
N CYS A 442 -21.31 -2.37 -50.70
CA CYS A 442 -22.02 -3.65 -50.66
C CYS A 442 -23.17 -3.61 -49.65
N ARG A 443 -22.95 -3.06 -48.45
CA ARG A 443 -24.01 -2.86 -47.45
C ARG A 443 -25.10 -1.92 -47.95
N GLY A 444 -24.74 -0.87 -48.68
CA GLY A 444 -25.67 0.07 -49.28
C GLY A 444 -26.58 -0.62 -50.31
N ILE A 445 -25.98 -1.38 -51.23
CA ILE A 445 -26.71 -2.12 -52.28
C ILE A 445 -27.67 -3.13 -51.64
N LEU A 446 -27.21 -3.89 -50.65
CA LEU A 446 -28.04 -4.86 -49.94
C LEU A 446 -29.22 -4.20 -49.20
N ALA A 447 -29.06 -2.96 -48.73
CA ALA A 447 -30.14 -2.24 -48.06
C ALA A 447 -31.29 -1.83 -49.01
N LEU A 448 -31.05 -1.79 -50.33
CA LEU A 448 -32.08 -1.49 -51.33
C LEU A 448 -33.19 -2.56 -51.36
N GLU A 449 -32.89 -3.78 -50.92
CA GLU A 449 -33.84 -4.88 -50.68
C GLU A 449 -35.08 -4.40 -49.91
N LYS A 450 -34.87 -3.61 -48.85
CA LYS A 450 -35.96 -3.11 -47.99
C LYS A 450 -36.89 -2.12 -48.68
N THR A 451 -36.40 -1.47 -49.75
CA THR A 451 -37.09 -0.35 -50.40
C THR A 451 -37.76 -0.80 -51.69
N PHE A 452 -37.12 -1.70 -52.46
CA PHE A 452 -37.57 -2.14 -53.78
C PHE A 452 -38.02 -3.61 -53.82
N GLY A 453 -37.81 -4.38 -52.74
CA GLY A 453 -38.09 -5.81 -52.69
C GLY A 453 -36.91 -6.67 -53.15
N GLN A 454 -36.98 -7.97 -52.82
CA GLN A 454 -35.93 -8.94 -53.15
C GLN A 454 -35.81 -9.18 -54.65
N ASP A 455 -36.93 -9.49 -55.33
CA ASP A 455 -36.93 -9.84 -56.75
C ASP A 455 -36.36 -8.73 -57.63
N ARG A 456 -36.71 -7.47 -57.33
CA ARG A 456 -36.18 -6.30 -58.03
C ARG A 456 -34.70 -6.08 -57.76
N LEU A 457 -34.23 -6.33 -56.53
CA LEU A 457 -32.81 -6.26 -56.22
C LEU A 457 -32.00 -7.29 -57.00
N VAL A 458 -32.50 -8.53 -57.09
CA VAL A 458 -31.86 -9.61 -57.86
C VAL A 458 -31.80 -9.24 -59.35
N ALA A 459 -32.92 -8.79 -59.92
CA ALA A 459 -33.01 -8.35 -61.30
C ALA A 459 -32.09 -7.17 -61.61
N ALA A 460 -32.02 -6.17 -60.71
CA ALA A 460 -31.14 -5.03 -60.85
C ALA A 460 -29.65 -5.41 -60.74
N CYS A 461 -29.28 -6.35 -59.86
CA CYS A 461 -27.92 -6.89 -59.80
C CYS A 461 -27.54 -7.65 -61.08
N ALA A 462 -28.45 -8.43 -61.66
CA ALA A 462 -28.24 -9.09 -62.94
C ALA A 462 -28.04 -8.08 -64.08
N CYS A 463 -28.91 -7.07 -64.16
CA CYS A 463 -28.82 -5.98 -65.13
C CYS A 463 -27.51 -5.18 -64.99
N ALA A 464 -27.14 -4.81 -63.76
CA ALA A 464 -25.90 -4.08 -63.48
C ALA A 464 -24.65 -4.90 -63.84
N SER A 465 -24.68 -6.22 -63.60
CA SER A 465 -23.61 -7.13 -64.01
C SER A 465 -23.47 -7.20 -65.54
N LEU A 466 -24.58 -7.24 -66.28
CA LEU A 466 -24.56 -7.22 -67.75
C LEU A 466 -23.96 -5.90 -68.29
N MET A 467 -24.32 -4.78 -67.66
CA MET A 467 -23.80 -3.45 -68.00
C MET A 467 -22.37 -3.19 -67.48
N ARG A 468 -21.79 -4.12 -66.72
CA ARG A 468 -20.46 -4.01 -66.07
C ARG A 468 -20.30 -2.75 -65.19
N VAL A 469 -21.37 -2.36 -64.49
CA VAL A 469 -21.36 -1.23 -63.55
C VAL A 469 -21.41 -1.74 -62.12
N TYR A 470 -20.49 -1.27 -61.28
CA TYR A 470 -20.21 -1.82 -59.94
C TYR A 470 -20.24 -0.72 -58.86
N GLY A 471 -21.34 0.02 -58.82
CA GLY A 471 -21.56 1.13 -57.91
C GLY A 471 -22.97 1.15 -57.35
N TYR A 472 -23.10 1.58 -56.09
CA TYR A 472 -24.41 1.79 -55.46
C TYR A 472 -25.32 2.74 -56.26
N GLN A 473 -24.75 3.81 -56.81
CA GLN A 473 -25.49 4.78 -57.62
C GLN A 473 -25.98 4.21 -58.95
N ASP A 474 -25.29 3.20 -59.48
CA ASP A 474 -25.67 2.55 -60.74
C ASP A 474 -26.86 1.61 -60.50
N VAL A 475 -26.82 0.81 -59.44
CA VAL A 475 -27.91 -0.10 -59.06
C VAL A 475 -29.18 0.66 -58.67
N ILE A 476 -29.06 1.73 -57.87
CA ILE A 476 -30.22 2.57 -57.54
C ILE A 476 -30.78 3.29 -58.77
N GLY A 477 -29.92 3.66 -59.73
CA GLY A 477 -30.33 4.24 -61.01
C GLY A 477 -31.16 3.27 -61.85
N ILE A 478 -30.70 2.02 -61.96
CA ILE A 478 -31.42 0.92 -62.64
C ILE A 478 -32.80 0.71 -62.01
N LEU A 479 -32.85 0.58 -60.67
CA LEU A 479 -34.10 0.36 -59.92
C LEU A 479 -35.09 1.52 -60.05
N ASN A 480 -34.61 2.77 -60.09
CA ASN A 480 -35.47 3.94 -60.24
C ASN A 480 -36.02 4.11 -61.66
N ARG A 481 -35.24 3.74 -62.69
CA ARG A 481 -35.67 3.83 -64.09
C ARG A 481 -36.50 2.62 -64.54
N GLY A 482 -36.46 1.52 -63.78
CA GLY A 482 -37.14 0.29 -64.15
C GLY A 482 -36.39 -0.51 -65.22
N ASP A 483 -35.10 -0.26 -65.39
CA ASP A 483 -34.24 -0.97 -66.36
C ASP A 483 -34.07 -2.46 -65.97
N ASP A 484 -34.47 -2.83 -64.75
CA ASP A 484 -34.48 -4.19 -64.21
C ASP A 484 -35.63 -5.08 -64.72
N ALA A 485 -36.60 -4.52 -65.44
CA ALA A 485 -37.85 -5.21 -65.82
C ALA A 485 -37.63 -6.51 -66.62
N ASP A 486 -36.65 -6.55 -67.52
CA ASP A 486 -36.35 -7.71 -68.37
C ASP A 486 -35.69 -8.87 -67.58
N PHE A 487 -35.25 -8.62 -66.36
CA PHE A 487 -34.56 -9.57 -65.50
C PHE A 487 -35.42 -10.07 -64.33
N LEU A 488 -36.68 -9.62 -64.24
CA LEU A 488 -37.63 -10.13 -63.25
C LEU A 488 -38.06 -11.56 -63.64
N PRO A 489 -38.31 -12.44 -62.66
CA PRO A 489 -38.90 -13.74 -62.93
C PRO A 489 -40.23 -13.51 -63.65
N GLN A 490 -40.38 -14.03 -64.87
CA GLN A 490 -41.69 -14.12 -65.49
C GLN A 490 -42.52 -15.01 -64.58
N ALA A 491 -43.49 -14.44 -63.87
CA ALA A 491 -44.50 -15.23 -63.21
C ALA A 491 -45.12 -16.13 -64.29
N ASP A 492 -45.15 -17.45 -64.06
CA ASP A 492 -45.96 -18.38 -64.85
C ASP A 492 -47.42 -17.90 -64.78
N GLN A 493 -47.78 -17.01 -65.69
CA GLN A 493 -49.14 -16.76 -66.07
C GLN A 493 -49.40 -17.64 -67.28
N ASP A 494 -50.15 -18.71 -67.05
CA ASP A 494 -51.06 -19.25 -68.05
C ASP A 494 -51.80 -18.09 -68.69
N SER A 495 -51.28 -17.63 -69.82
CA SER A 495 -51.97 -16.74 -70.74
C SER A 495 -51.38 -16.97 -72.12
N ASP A 496 -52.12 -17.75 -72.91
CA ASP A 496 -52.17 -17.64 -74.35
C ASP A 496 -52.31 -16.16 -74.73
N THR A 497 -51.17 -15.48 -74.91
CA THR A 497 -51.12 -14.14 -75.49
C THR A 497 -49.84 -14.01 -76.28
N ASN A 498 -49.94 -14.47 -77.54
CA ASN A 498 -49.25 -13.97 -78.72
C ASN A 498 -47.85 -13.37 -78.50
N LEU A 499 -46.81 -14.15 -78.83
CA LEU A 499 -45.54 -13.60 -79.30
C LEU A 499 -45.82 -12.61 -80.44
N SER A 500 -45.86 -11.31 -80.13
CA SER A 500 -45.74 -10.28 -81.16
C SER A 500 -44.26 -10.15 -81.49
N LEU A 501 -43.83 -10.85 -82.56
CA LEU A 501 -42.53 -10.62 -83.18
C LEU A 501 -42.35 -9.12 -83.49
N PRO A 502 -41.14 -8.55 -83.31
CA PRO A 502 -40.89 -7.16 -83.63
C PRO A 502 -41.21 -6.89 -85.11
N HIS A 503 -42.00 -5.85 -85.36
CA HIS A 503 -42.49 -5.48 -86.69
C HIS A 503 -41.31 -4.99 -87.57
N HIS A 504 -40.65 -5.90 -88.28
CA HIS A 504 -39.64 -5.53 -89.28
C HIS A 504 -40.34 -4.95 -90.51
N LYS A 505 -39.85 -3.80 -91.00
CA LYS A 505 -40.36 -3.06 -92.16
C LYS A 505 -40.44 -3.86 -93.48
N ASN A 506 -39.82 -5.05 -93.53
CA ASN A 506 -39.70 -5.91 -94.72
C ASN A 506 -40.50 -7.22 -94.66
N ILE A 507 -41.31 -7.45 -93.61
CA ILE A 507 -42.16 -8.65 -93.52
C ILE A 507 -43.59 -8.26 -93.89
N ARG A 508 -44.03 -8.65 -95.08
CA ARG A 508 -45.42 -8.46 -95.53
C ARG A 508 -46.28 -9.61 -94.97
N GLY A 509 -47.26 -9.27 -94.14
CA GLY A 509 -48.13 -10.23 -93.47
C GLY A 509 -49.10 -10.95 -94.41
N ARG A 510 -49.72 -12.01 -93.86
CA ARG A 510 -50.73 -12.88 -94.50
C ARG A 510 -51.87 -12.11 -95.19
N GLU A 511 -52.20 -10.92 -94.70
CA GLU A 511 -53.24 -10.06 -95.27
C GLU A 511 -52.91 -9.54 -96.67
N TYR A 512 -51.62 -9.36 -97.00
CA TYR A 512 -51.16 -8.96 -98.35
C TYR A 512 -51.46 -10.02 -99.41
N PHE A 513 -51.44 -11.31 -99.04
CA PHE A 513 -51.74 -12.44 -99.92
C PHE A 513 -53.22 -12.84 -99.93
N SER A 514 -54.03 -12.29 -99.01
CA SER A 514 -55.45 -12.63 -98.88
C SER A 514 -56.40 -11.87 -99.83
N LYS A 515 -55.90 -10.87 -100.56
CA LYS A 515 -56.70 -10.09 -101.54
C LYS A 515 -56.69 -10.66 -102.97
N SER A 516 -56.10 -11.83 -103.20
CA SER A 516 -55.97 -12.39 -104.55
C SER A 516 -56.46 -13.83 -104.72
N THR A 517 -57.52 -14.25 -104.01
CA THR A 517 -58.22 -15.51 -104.37
C THR A 517 -59.60 -15.63 -103.75
N THR A 518 -60.61 -14.91 -104.27
CA THR A 518 -61.98 -15.42 -104.55
C THR A 518 -62.93 -14.28 -104.95
N LYS A 519 -63.11 -14.12 -106.26
CA LYS A 519 -64.42 -13.91 -106.90
C LYS A 519 -64.22 -14.01 -108.41
N THR A 520 -64.25 -15.24 -108.90
CA THR A 520 -64.54 -15.52 -110.32
C THR A 520 -65.86 -16.29 -110.36
N ASN A 521 -66.75 -15.82 -111.22
CA ASN A 521 -67.91 -16.49 -111.82
C ASN A 521 -69.19 -16.63 -111.00
N ASN A 522 -70.17 -15.77 -111.31
CA ASN A 522 -71.11 -15.93 -112.44
C ASN A 522 -72.50 -15.42 -112.03
N ASN A 523 -73.06 -14.47 -112.81
CA ASN A 523 -74.33 -14.74 -113.48
C ASN A 523 -74.69 -13.70 -114.56
N ASN A 524 -75.08 -14.25 -115.71
CA ASN A 524 -76.00 -13.75 -116.73
C ASN A 524 -75.61 -12.47 -117.49
N GLY A 525 -75.47 -12.44 -118.82
CA GLY A 525 -76.19 -13.19 -119.85
C GLY A 525 -77.21 -12.26 -120.51
N ASN A 526 -76.91 -11.77 -121.72
CA ASN A 526 -77.89 -11.55 -122.80
C ASN A 526 -77.26 -10.95 -124.06
N LYS A 527 -77.49 -11.65 -125.18
CA LYS A 527 -77.51 -11.24 -126.60
C LYS A 527 -76.27 -10.68 -127.27
#